data_AF-A0A950RL13-F1
#
_entry.id   AF-A0A950RL13-F1
#
_cell.length_a   1.000
_cell.length_b   1.000
_cell.length_c   1.000
_cell.angle_alpha   90.00
_cell.angle_beta   90.00
_cell.angle_gamma   90.00
#
_symmetry.space_group_name_H-M   'P 1'
#
loop_
_entity.id
_entity.type
_entity.pdbx_description
1 polymer ?
#
loop_
_entity_poly.entity_id
_entity_poly.type
_entity_poly.pdbx_seq_one_letter_code
_entity_poly.pdbx_strand_id
1 'polypeptide(L)'
;MYNKLGAHLVAGDPSGTHFAVWAPNAQEVSVIGDFNGWQPGRHPLEPRASSGVWEGFLPGLGQGTLYKYAIRNGNFHVDKADPIGFAAEIRPQTASKVWDLSYTWNDGEWMARRGRAGALEAPITIYEVHLGSWRRVPEQGNRWPTYRELAAQLPGYVHDMGYT
;
A
#
# COMPACT_ATOMS: atom_id res chain seq x y z
N MET A 1 5.87 4.99 -12.38
CA MET A 1 4.66 4.13 -12.41
C MET A 1 3.82 4.32 -11.15
N TYR A 2 4.31 3.96 -9.96
CA TYR A 2 3.54 4.11 -8.71
C TYR A 2 3.22 5.55 -8.31
N ASN A 3 3.98 6.55 -8.77
CA ASN A 3 3.68 7.98 -8.54
C ASN A 3 2.45 8.50 -9.32
N LYS A 4 1.83 7.66 -10.15
CA LYS A 4 0.73 8.05 -11.06
C LYS A 4 -0.42 7.06 -11.04
N LEU A 5 -0.12 5.76 -11.00
CA LEU A 5 -1.11 4.70 -10.77
C LEU A 5 -1.37 4.51 -9.27
N GLY A 6 -2.54 3.99 -8.93
CA GLY A 6 -2.99 3.82 -7.56
C GLY A 6 -3.91 4.97 -7.11
N ALA A 7 -4.05 5.13 -5.81
CA ALA A 7 -4.78 6.24 -5.18
C ALA A 7 -3.79 7.25 -4.58
N HIS A 8 -3.87 8.50 -5.03
CA HIS A 8 -2.97 9.59 -4.61
C HIS A 8 -3.77 10.76 -4.05
N LEU A 9 -3.41 11.20 -2.85
CA LEU A 9 -3.97 12.43 -2.27
C LEU A 9 -3.54 13.63 -3.11
N VAL A 10 -4.51 14.48 -3.44
CA VAL A 10 -4.31 15.74 -4.13
C VAL A 10 -4.80 16.86 -3.22
N ALA A 11 -3.88 17.75 -2.83
CA ALA A 11 -4.19 18.94 -2.07
C ALA A 11 -4.73 20.05 -3.00
N GLY A 12 -5.60 20.92 -2.48
CA GLY A 12 -6.18 22.03 -3.24
C GLY A 12 -7.63 22.29 -2.85
N ASP A 13 -8.34 23.03 -3.71
CA ASP A 13 -9.78 23.26 -3.61
C ASP A 13 -10.46 22.90 -4.95
N PRO A 14 -11.15 21.73 -5.04
CA PRO A 14 -11.34 20.76 -3.96
C PRO A 14 -10.13 19.86 -3.74
N SER A 15 -9.83 19.53 -2.48
CA SER A 15 -8.91 18.44 -2.13
C SER A 15 -9.59 17.09 -2.32
N GLY A 16 -8.83 16.03 -2.62
CA GLY A 16 -9.40 14.70 -2.78
C GLY A 16 -8.37 13.65 -3.15
N THR A 17 -8.82 12.60 -3.84
CA THR A 17 -7.95 11.51 -4.28
C THR A 17 -8.07 11.31 -5.78
N HIS A 18 -6.92 11.26 -6.46
CA HIS A 18 -6.82 10.82 -7.84
C HIS A 18 -6.60 9.31 -7.87
N PHE A 19 -7.48 8.60 -8.59
CA PHE A 19 -7.40 7.16 -8.79
C PHE A 19 -6.95 6.88 -10.22
N ALA A 20 -6.07 5.89 -10.39
CA ALA A 20 -5.69 5.42 -11.70
C ALA A 20 -5.33 3.93 -11.69
N VAL A 21 -5.91 3.15 -12.60
CA VAL A 21 -5.67 1.71 -12.73
C VAL A 21 -5.52 1.30 -14.19
N TRP A 22 -4.59 0.40 -14.45
CA TRP A 22 -4.44 -0.18 -15.79
C TRP A 22 -5.40 -1.37 -15.96
N ALA A 23 -6.38 -1.22 -16.83
CA ALA A 23 -7.40 -2.23 -17.14
C ALA A 23 -7.81 -2.11 -18.62
N PRO A 24 -6.91 -2.44 -19.57
CA PRO A 24 -7.06 -2.11 -20.99
C PRO A 24 -8.26 -2.77 -21.67
N ASN A 25 -8.68 -3.93 -21.17
CA ASN A 25 -9.79 -4.71 -21.74
C ASN A 25 -11.09 -4.52 -20.95
N ALA A 26 -11.12 -3.63 -19.95
CA ALA A 26 -12.35 -3.30 -19.25
C ALA A 26 -13.27 -2.47 -20.16
N GLN A 27 -14.57 -2.67 -20.01
CA GLN A 27 -15.58 -1.82 -20.62
C GLN A 27 -15.97 -0.69 -19.66
N GLU A 28 -15.94 -0.94 -18.36
CA GLU A 28 -16.16 0.06 -17.32
C GLU A 28 -15.27 -0.23 -16.13
N VAL A 29 -14.81 0.85 -15.49
CA VAL A 29 -14.16 0.81 -14.18
C VAL A 29 -14.82 1.87 -13.30
N SER A 30 -15.15 1.51 -12.06
CA SER A 30 -15.63 2.45 -11.05
C SER A 30 -14.85 2.29 -9.76
N VAL A 31 -14.68 3.39 -9.02
CA VAL A 31 -14.18 3.33 -7.65
C VAL A 31 -15.36 3.05 -6.72
N ILE A 32 -15.28 1.99 -5.94
CA ILE A 32 -16.28 1.63 -4.94
C ILE A 32 -15.66 1.65 -3.55
N GLY A 33 -16.44 2.01 -2.53
CA GLY A 33 -15.99 2.07 -1.14
C GLY A 33 -17.10 2.51 -0.21
N ASP A 34 -16.78 2.70 1.07
CA ASP A 34 -17.77 3.10 2.09
C ASP A 34 -18.49 4.40 1.71
N PHE A 35 -17.77 5.34 1.09
CA PHE A 35 -18.28 6.65 0.66
C PHE A 35 -19.40 6.58 -0.39
N ASN A 36 -19.58 5.43 -1.06
CA ASN A 36 -20.65 5.25 -2.03
C ASN A 36 -21.48 3.98 -1.79
N GLY A 37 -21.37 3.39 -0.59
CA GLY A 37 -22.08 2.17 -0.20
C GLY A 37 -21.67 0.95 -1.02
N TRP A 38 -20.44 0.92 -1.52
CA TRP A 38 -19.90 -0.15 -2.36
C TRP A 38 -20.72 -0.38 -3.66
N GLN A 39 -21.25 0.69 -4.26
CA GLN A 39 -22.10 0.61 -5.46
C GLN A 39 -21.34 0.98 -6.73
N PRO A 40 -21.13 0.03 -7.67
CA PRO A 40 -20.55 0.31 -8.98
C PRO A 40 -21.35 1.37 -9.77
N GLY A 41 -20.68 2.12 -10.65
CA GLY A 41 -21.31 3.12 -11.51
C GLY A 41 -21.57 4.49 -10.85
N ARG A 42 -21.50 4.61 -9.52
CA ARG A 42 -21.63 5.92 -8.85
C ARG A 42 -20.42 6.83 -9.03
N HIS A 43 -19.23 6.25 -9.17
CA HIS A 43 -17.98 6.97 -9.38
C HIS A 43 -17.18 6.28 -10.50
N PRO A 44 -17.63 6.41 -11.77
CA PRO A 44 -16.92 5.84 -12.91
C PRO A 44 -15.57 6.53 -13.10
N LEU A 45 -14.60 5.78 -13.60
CA LEU A 45 -13.34 6.30 -14.11
C LEU A 45 -13.43 6.47 -15.63
N GLU A 46 -12.59 7.34 -16.17
CA GLU A 46 -12.52 7.60 -17.61
C GLU A 46 -11.27 6.93 -18.21
N PRO A 47 -11.38 6.31 -19.39
CA PRO A 47 -10.22 5.77 -20.08
C PRO A 47 -9.32 6.91 -20.57
N ARG A 48 -8.03 6.83 -20.23
CA ARG A 48 -7.01 7.77 -20.67
C ARG A 48 -6.55 7.41 -22.09
N ALA A 49 -7.27 7.94 -23.08
CA ALA A 49 -6.99 7.70 -24.50
C ALA A 49 -6.83 6.19 -24.79
N SER A 50 -5.83 5.82 -25.61
CA SER A 50 -5.53 4.42 -25.97
C SER A 50 -4.57 3.71 -25.01
N SER A 51 -4.28 4.28 -23.84
CA SER A 51 -3.27 3.73 -22.91
C SER A 51 -3.74 2.49 -22.14
N GLY A 52 -5.06 2.28 -22.06
CA GLY A 52 -5.67 1.25 -21.21
C GLY A 52 -5.68 1.59 -19.72
N VAL A 53 -5.24 2.80 -19.34
CA VAL A 53 -5.39 3.34 -17.99
C VAL A 53 -6.77 3.96 -17.84
N TRP A 54 -7.42 3.70 -16.72
CA TRP A 54 -8.65 4.33 -16.28
C TRP A 54 -8.33 5.26 -15.12
N GLU A 55 -8.70 6.53 -15.20
CA GLU A 55 -8.38 7.53 -14.18
C GLU A 55 -9.54 8.46 -13.85
N GLY A 56 -9.48 9.07 -12.67
CA GLY A 56 -10.53 9.98 -12.19
C GLY A 56 -10.19 10.58 -10.84
N PHE A 57 -10.65 11.81 -10.62
CA PHE A 57 -10.47 12.52 -9.37
C PHE A 57 -11.78 12.56 -8.59
N LEU A 58 -11.75 12.11 -7.33
CA LEU A 58 -12.90 12.14 -6.44
C LEU A 58 -12.62 13.14 -5.30
N PRO A 59 -13.37 14.26 -5.23
CA PRO A 59 -13.20 15.26 -4.18
C PRO A 59 -13.61 14.71 -2.81
N GLY A 60 -12.99 15.22 -1.75
CA GLY A 60 -13.33 14.90 -0.36
C GLY A 60 -12.84 13.54 0.16
N LEU A 61 -12.29 12.67 -0.70
CA LEU A 61 -11.71 11.40 -0.27
C LEU A 61 -10.28 11.62 0.24
N GLY A 62 -10.04 11.30 1.51
CA GLY A 62 -8.78 11.49 2.21
C GLY A 62 -8.08 10.19 2.62
N GLN A 63 -6.96 10.33 3.33
CA GLN A 63 -6.22 9.20 3.88
C GLN A 63 -7.11 8.33 4.76
N GLY A 64 -6.99 7.01 4.62
CA GLY A 64 -7.79 6.04 5.36
C GLY A 64 -9.02 5.54 4.61
N THR A 65 -9.43 6.21 3.53
CA THR A 65 -10.60 5.81 2.74
C THR A 65 -10.42 4.40 2.17
N LEU A 66 -11.36 3.50 2.45
CA LEU A 66 -11.39 2.16 1.88
C LEU A 66 -11.98 2.18 0.47
N TYR A 67 -11.35 1.46 -0.45
CA TYR A 67 -11.81 1.37 -1.82
C TYR A 67 -11.42 0.06 -2.53
N LYS A 68 -12.13 -0.22 -3.62
CA LYS A 68 -11.81 -1.22 -4.64
C LYS A 68 -12.14 -0.65 -6.03
N TYR A 69 -11.62 -1.28 -7.07
CA TYR A 69 -12.07 -1.07 -8.44
C TYR A 69 -13.13 -2.10 -8.79
N ALA A 70 -14.34 -1.65 -9.06
CA ALA A 70 -15.38 -2.43 -9.71
C ALA A 70 -15.11 -2.43 -11.22
N ILE A 71 -14.79 -3.59 -11.79
CA ILE A 71 -14.42 -3.75 -13.19
C ILE A 71 -15.51 -4.56 -13.90
N ARG A 72 -15.95 -4.07 -15.07
CA ARG A 72 -16.92 -4.76 -15.92
C ARG A 72 -16.36 -5.00 -17.32
N ASN A 73 -16.62 -6.18 -17.87
CA ASN A 73 -16.37 -6.51 -19.28
C ASN A 73 -17.44 -7.48 -19.79
N GLY A 74 -18.40 -6.98 -20.56
CA GLY A 74 -19.58 -7.75 -20.96
C GLY A 74 -20.39 -8.19 -19.75
N ASN A 75 -20.63 -9.50 -19.62
CA ASN A 75 -21.31 -10.11 -18.48
C ASN A 75 -20.38 -10.39 -17.29
N PHE A 76 -19.07 -10.17 -17.42
CA PHE A 76 -18.12 -10.35 -16.34
C PHE A 76 -18.05 -9.10 -15.46
N HIS A 77 -18.16 -9.30 -14.15
CA HIS A 77 -18.03 -8.26 -13.13
C HIS A 77 -17.18 -8.76 -11.96
N VAL A 78 -16.27 -7.92 -11.47
CA VAL A 78 -15.41 -8.25 -10.32
C VAL A 78 -14.98 -6.99 -9.57
N ASP A 79 -14.88 -7.11 -8.25
CA ASP A 79 -14.28 -6.11 -7.39
C ASP A 79 -12.84 -6.48 -7.08
N LYS A 80 -11.91 -5.58 -7.40
CA LYS A 80 -10.47 -5.79 -7.21
C LYS A 80 -9.88 -4.78 -6.24
N ALA A 81 -9.03 -5.27 -5.34
CA ALA A 81 -8.05 -4.44 -4.67
C ALA A 81 -7.17 -3.72 -5.70
N ASP A 82 -6.66 -2.56 -5.34
CA ASP A 82 -5.73 -1.81 -6.16
C ASP A 82 -4.41 -2.56 -6.30
N PRO A 83 -3.97 -2.89 -7.55
CA PRO A 83 -2.68 -3.55 -7.78
C PRO A 83 -1.47 -2.76 -7.26
N ILE A 84 -1.60 -1.43 -7.13
CA ILE A 84 -0.53 -0.49 -6.72
C ILE A 84 -0.94 0.24 -5.42
N GLY A 85 -1.91 -0.30 -4.65
CA GLY A 85 -2.35 0.31 -3.39
C GLY A 85 -1.24 0.34 -2.33
N PHE A 86 -1.07 1.48 -1.65
CA PHE A 86 -0.05 1.64 -0.60
C PHE A 86 -0.43 1.04 0.75
N ALA A 87 -1.73 0.84 0.99
CA ALA A 87 -2.24 0.21 2.19
C ALA A 87 -3.48 -0.64 1.88
N ALA A 88 -3.78 -1.59 2.77
CA ALA A 88 -4.92 -2.48 2.68
C ALA A 88 -5.58 -2.70 4.04
N GLU A 89 -6.77 -3.27 4.04
CA GLU A 89 -7.38 -3.82 5.24
C GLU A 89 -6.60 -5.03 5.79
N ILE A 90 -6.85 -5.35 7.06
CA ILE A 90 -6.31 -6.57 7.66
C ILE A 90 -7.13 -7.76 7.15
N ARG A 91 -6.43 -8.83 6.75
CA ARG A 91 -7.06 -10.10 6.36
C ARG A 91 -8.14 -10.55 7.36
N PRO A 92 -9.25 -11.17 6.92
CA PRO A 92 -9.53 -11.65 5.55
C PRO A 92 -10.10 -10.57 4.60
N GLN A 93 -10.24 -9.33 5.08
CA GLN A 93 -10.74 -8.23 4.27
C GLN A 93 -9.76 -7.88 3.14
N THR A 94 -10.28 -7.25 2.08
CA THR A 94 -9.57 -7.14 0.80
C THR A 94 -9.62 -5.75 0.17
N ALA A 95 -10.20 -4.74 0.83
CA ALA A 95 -10.16 -3.39 0.26
C ALA A 95 -8.75 -2.79 0.37
N SER A 96 -8.42 -1.98 -0.62
CA SER A 96 -7.29 -1.07 -0.56
C SER A 96 -7.67 0.14 0.26
N LYS A 97 -6.66 0.86 0.75
CA LYS A 97 -6.83 2.05 1.57
C LYS A 97 -6.03 3.19 0.96
N VAL A 98 -6.67 4.35 0.75
CA VAL A 98 -5.99 5.58 0.34
C VAL A 98 -4.98 5.95 1.41
N TRP A 99 -3.72 6.12 1.03
CA TRP A 99 -2.63 6.36 1.97
C TRP A 99 -1.53 7.18 1.30
N ASP A 100 -0.77 7.95 2.07
CA ASP A 100 0.45 8.61 1.59
C ASP A 100 1.72 7.94 2.14
N LEU A 101 2.86 8.30 1.56
CA LEU A 101 4.18 7.81 1.97
C LEU A 101 4.98 8.92 2.67
N SER A 102 4.31 9.83 3.41
CA SER A 102 4.90 11.07 3.94
C SER A 102 5.85 10.91 5.16
N TYR A 103 6.35 9.71 5.44
CA TYR A 103 7.19 9.47 6.61
C TYR A 103 8.55 10.18 6.53
N THR A 104 8.91 10.93 7.59
CA THR A 104 10.22 11.57 7.72
C THR A 104 11.27 10.57 8.23
N TRP A 105 12.26 10.27 7.40
CA TRP A 105 13.36 9.37 7.72
C TRP A 105 14.48 10.07 8.47
N ASN A 106 15.20 9.32 9.31
CA ASN A 106 16.35 9.79 10.09
C ASN A 106 17.57 8.86 9.97
N ASP A 107 17.73 8.21 8.81
CA ASP A 107 18.76 7.20 8.52
C ASP A 107 19.85 7.71 7.55
N GLY A 108 20.00 9.03 7.41
CA GLY A 108 20.90 9.67 6.45
C GLY A 108 22.36 9.21 6.56
N GLU A 109 22.87 9.08 7.79
CA GLU A 109 24.23 8.57 8.03
C GLU A 109 24.42 7.14 7.54
N TRP A 110 23.43 6.27 7.76
CA TRP A 110 23.43 4.90 7.26
C TRP A 110 23.41 4.88 5.74
N MET A 111 22.53 5.65 5.12
CA MET A 111 22.40 5.74 3.67
C MET A 111 23.69 6.21 2.99
N ALA A 112 24.43 7.14 3.60
CA ALA A 112 25.72 7.61 3.10
C ALA A 112 26.82 6.53 3.11
N ARG A 113 26.81 5.62 4.10
CA ARG A 113 27.82 4.54 4.21
C ARG A 113 27.39 3.19 3.64
N ARG A 114 26.10 3.00 3.35
CA ARG A 114 25.50 1.72 2.92
C ARG A 114 26.25 1.04 1.77
N GLY A 115 26.70 1.81 0.78
CA GLY A 115 27.43 1.26 -0.37
C GLY A 115 28.73 0.52 0.00
N ARG A 116 29.41 0.95 1.07
CA ARG A 116 30.60 0.26 1.59
C ARG A 116 30.21 -0.94 2.45
N ALA A 117 29.17 -0.80 3.27
CA ALA A 117 28.68 -1.87 4.14
C ALA A 117 28.12 -3.08 3.36
N GLY A 118 27.60 -2.86 2.15
CA GLY A 118 27.10 -3.91 1.26
C GLY A 118 28.04 -4.28 0.10
N ALA A 119 29.32 -3.93 0.18
CA ALA A 119 30.31 -4.35 -0.82
C ALA A 119 30.48 -5.88 -0.80
N LEU A 120 30.88 -6.48 -1.92
CA LEU A 120 31.07 -7.94 -2.02
C LEU A 120 32.08 -8.50 -1.00
N GLU A 121 33.07 -7.68 -0.62
CA GLU A 121 34.11 -8.03 0.36
C GLU A 121 33.71 -7.70 1.80
N ALA A 122 32.52 -7.10 2.02
CA ALA A 122 32.06 -6.77 3.36
C ALA A 122 31.55 -8.03 4.09
N PRO A 123 31.72 -8.12 5.42
CA PRO A 123 31.17 -9.22 6.19
C PRO A 123 29.63 -9.14 6.22
N ILE A 124 28.97 -10.12 5.61
CA ILE A 124 27.50 -10.22 5.55
C ILE A 124 27.07 -11.50 6.26
N THR A 125 26.30 -11.36 7.34
CA THR A 125 25.70 -12.49 8.04
C THR A 125 24.21 -12.18 8.28
N ILE A 126 23.34 -12.92 7.59
CA ILE A 126 21.91 -12.59 7.50
C ILE A 126 21.13 -13.42 8.52
N TYR A 127 20.37 -12.73 9.37
CA TYR A 127 19.34 -13.35 10.20
C TYR A 127 18.01 -13.35 9.44
N GLU A 128 17.60 -14.49 8.89
CA GLU A 128 16.32 -14.64 8.19
C GLU A 128 15.16 -14.65 9.19
N VAL A 129 14.13 -13.83 8.96
CA VAL A 129 13.01 -13.66 9.90
C VAL A 129 11.66 -13.70 9.19
N HIS A 130 10.75 -14.54 9.70
CA HIS A 130 9.32 -14.39 9.45
C HIS A 130 8.66 -13.59 10.57
N LEU A 131 8.32 -12.32 10.30
CA LEU A 131 7.82 -11.37 11.32
C LEU A 131 6.55 -11.86 12.04
N GLY A 132 5.68 -12.59 11.35
CA GLY A 132 4.43 -13.11 11.92
C GLY A 132 4.60 -14.27 12.90
N SER A 133 5.81 -14.83 13.03
CA SER A 133 6.11 -15.94 13.94
C SER A 133 7.38 -15.76 14.75
N TRP A 134 8.13 -14.67 14.55
CA TRP A 134 9.34 -14.38 15.33
C TRP A 134 9.04 -14.25 16.82
N ARG A 135 7.98 -13.52 17.16
CA ARG A 135 7.48 -13.39 18.53
C ARG A 135 5.97 -13.24 18.55
N ARG A 136 5.36 -13.57 19.69
CA ARG A 136 3.93 -13.35 19.97
C ARG A 136 3.77 -12.48 21.21
N VAL A 137 2.58 -11.92 21.39
CA VAL A 137 2.17 -11.18 22.58
C VAL A 137 1.11 -12.02 23.32
N PRO A 138 1.52 -12.94 24.23
CA PRO A 138 0.60 -13.88 24.89
C PRO A 138 -0.54 -13.18 25.64
N GLU A 139 -0.24 -12.05 26.28
CA GLU A 139 -1.17 -11.26 27.09
C GLU A 139 -2.28 -10.63 26.24
N GLN A 140 -2.11 -10.57 24.91
CA GLN A 140 -3.05 -10.00 23.96
C GLN A 140 -3.56 -11.05 22.97
N GLY A 141 -3.97 -12.20 23.51
CA GLY A 141 -4.57 -13.28 22.72
C GLY A 141 -3.60 -13.89 21.70
N ASN A 142 -2.31 -13.91 22.03
CA ASN A 142 -1.26 -14.48 21.18
C ASN A 142 -1.16 -13.82 19.78
N ARG A 143 -1.53 -12.54 19.68
CA ARG A 143 -1.38 -11.77 18.42
C ARG A 143 0.10 -11.63 18.04
N TRP A 144 0.35 -11.31 16.78
CA TRP A 144 1.66 -10.89 16.32
C TRP A 144 1.96 -9.44 16.77
N PRO A 145 3.23 -9.09 16.97
CA PRO A 145 3.64 -7.72 17.26
C PRO A 145 3.42 -6.82 16.03
N THR A 146 3.13 -5.55 16.29
CA THR A 146 3.14 -4.49 15.28
C THR A 146 4.58 -4.17 14.85
N TYR A 147 4.75 -3.49 13.72
CA TYR A 147 6.08 -3.02 13.30
C TYR A 147 6.74 -2.10 14.34
N ARG A 148 5.96 -1.34 15.13
CA ARG A 148 6.50 -0.47 16.20
C ARG A 148 7.02 -1.27 17.39
N GLU A 149 6.33 -2.34 17.76
CA GLU A 149 6.79 -3.25 18.83
C GLU A 149 8.02 -4.06 18.39
N LEU A 150 8.04 -4.52 17.13
CA LEU A 150 9.20 -5.18 16.53
C LEU A 150 10.41 -4.25 16.49
N ALA A 151 10.23 -2.99 16.08
CA ALA A 151 11.31 -2.00 16.01
C ALA A 151 12.00 -1.74 17.37
N ALA A 152 11.29 -1.95 18.49
CA ALA A 152 11.87 -1.80 19.83
C ALA A 152 12.69 -3.01 20.29
N GLN A 153 12.52 -4.18 19.68
CA GLN A 153 13.06 -5.45 20.20
C GLN A 153 14.00 -6.13 19.20
N LEU A 154 13.57 -6.26 17.94
CA LEU A 154 14.26 -7.03 16.93
C LEU A 154 15.64 -6.44 16.57
N PRO A 155 15.81 -5.12 16.35
CA PRO A 155 17.12 -4.56 16.02
C PRO A 155 18.16 -4.79 17.13
N GLY A 156 17.76 -4.67 18.40
CA GLY A 156 18.64 -4.94 19.54
C GLY A 156 19.07 -6.41 19.59
N TYR A 157 18.10 -7.33 19.44
CA TYR A 157 18.40 -8.76 19.39
C TYR A 157 19.38 -9.13 18.26
N VAL A 158 19.16 -8.60 17.05
CA VAL A 158 20.01 -8.86 15.88
C VAL A 158 21.42 -8.29 16.09
N HIS A 159 21.52 -7.11 16.71
CA HIS A 159 22.80 -6.48 17.05
C HIS A 159 23.58 -7.29 18.09
N ASP A 160 22.94 -7.70 19.19
CA ASP A 160 23.57 -8.48 20.26
C ASP A 160 24.11 -9.82 19.78
N MET A 161 23.43 -10.42 18.79
CA MET A 161 23.84 -11.68 18.16
C MET A 161 24.92 -11.51 17.08
N GLY A 162 25.30 -10.28 16.72
CA GLY A 162 26.39 -9.98 15.80
C GLY A 162 26.06 -10.13 14.31
N TYR A 163 24.77 -10.09 13.93
CA TYR A 163 24.36 -10.13 12.53
C TYR A 163 24.57 -8.77 11.82
N THR A 164 24.59 -8.77 10.49
CA THR A 164 24.85 -7.57 9.66
C THR A 164 23.85 -7.35 8.52
#